data_AF-A0A1T1HL60-F1
#
_entry.id   AF-A0A1T1HL60-F1
#
_cell.length_a   1.000
_cell.length_b   1.000
_cell.length_c   1.000
_cell.angle_alpha   90.00
_cell.angle_beta   90.00
_cell.angle_gamma   90.00
#
_symmetry.space_group_name_H-M   'P 1'
#
loop_
_entity.id
_entity.type
_entity.pdbx_description
1 polymer ?
#
loop_
_entity_poly.entity_id
_entity_poly.type
_entity_poly.pdbx_seq_one_letter_code
_entity_poly.pdbx_strand_id
1 'polypeptide(L)' 'MENLIVEKSDISQAFTVWVAEYLNGFPLTEEEYDQAMFVAERLEFEGRVNHSEWLEMVWRANAALVRCT' A
#
# COMPACT_ATOMS: atom_id res chain seq x y z
N MET A 1 -14.17 -6.99 32.35
CA MET A 1 -14.42 -6.56 30.96
C MET A 1 -13.08 -6.47 30.30
N GLU A 2 -12.77 -7.44 29.45
CA GLU A 2 -11.54 -7.50 28.67
C GLU A 2 -11.46 -6.25 27.78
N ASN A 3 -10.51 -5.37 28.07
CA ASN A 3 -10.09 -4.37 27.11
C ASN A 3 -9.33 -5.13 26.02
N LEU A 4 -10.05 -5.54 24.98
CA LEU A 4 -9.48 -5.72 23.66
C LEU A 4 -8.88 -4.37 23.26
N ILE A 5 -7.62 -4.17 23.63
CA ILE A 5 -6.74 -3.29 22.87
C ILE A 5 -6.63 -4.00 21.54
N VAL A 6 -7.52 -3.67 20.61
CA VAL A 6 -7.29 -3.86 19.19
C VAL A 6 -5.90 -3.30 18.98
N GLU A 7 -4.94 -4.19 18.70
CA GLU A 7 -3.62 -3.81 18.24
C GLU A 7 -3.86 -2.81 17.12
N LYS A 8 -3.65 -1.52 17.40
CA LYS A 8 -3.39 -0.58 16.34
C LYS A 8 -2.11 -1.11 15.74
N SER A 9 -2.25 -1.93 14.69
CA SER A 9 -1.17 -2.19 13.77
C SER A 9 -0.74 -0.78 13.36
N ASP A 10 0.36 -0.31 13.95
CA ASP A 10 0.87 1.03 13.71
C ASP A 10 1.21 1.05 12.22
N ILE A 11 0.29 1.61 11.43
CA ILE A 11 0.45 1.68 9.99
C ILE A 11 1.79 2.34 9.76
N SER A 12 2.69 1.62 9.10
CA SER A 12 4.04 2.05 8.83
C SER A 12 3.98 3.39 8.14
N GLN A 13 4.83 4.31 8.58
CA GLN A 13 4.93 5.62 7.94
C GLN A 13 5.20 5.48 6.44
N ALA A 14 5.97 4.45 6.05
CA ALA A 14 6.23 4.10 4.66
C ALA A 14 4.96 3.75 3.88
N PHE A 15 4.03 3.01 4.47
CA PHE A 15 2.73 2.71 3.86
C PHE A 15 1.93 3.99 3.62
N THR A 16 1.86 4.87 4.62
CA THR A 16 1.09 6.13 4.51
C THR A 16 1.65 7.05 3.43
N VAL A 17 2.98 7.17 3.37
CA VAL A 17 3.67 7.96 2.33
C VAL A 17 3.40 7.36 0.95
N TRP A 18 3.54 6.04 0.80
CA TRP A 18 3.31 5.37 -0.49
C TRP A 18 1.87 5.57 -0.98
N VAL A 19 0.87 5.46 -0.09
CA VAL A 19 -0.54 5.71 -0.47
C VAL A 19 -0.71 7.15 -0.97
N ALA A 20 -0.10 8.14 -0.30
CA ALA A 20 -0.19 9.53 -0.73
C ALA A 20 0.59 9.80 -2.03
N GLU A 21 1.69 9.13 -2.29
CA GLU A 21 2.49 9.34 -3.49
C GLU A 21 1.90 8.64 -4.72
N TYR A 22 1.42 7.41 -4.56
CA TYR A 22 1.06 6.54 -5.67
C TYR A 22 -0.45 6.31 -5.86
N LEU A 23 -1.30 6.69 -4.90
CA LEU A 23 -2.76 6.54 -5.04
C LEU A 23 -3.49 7.88 -5.10
N ASN A 24 -2.80 9.00 -5.36
CA ASN A 24 -3.42 10.32 -5.47
C ASN A 24 -4.00 10.62 -6.86
N GLY A 25 -3.60 9.87 -7.89
CA GLY A 25 -4.10 10.00 -9.27
C GLY A 25 -4.79 8.72 -9.71
N PHE A 26 -6.11 8.66 -9.59
CA PHE A 26 -6.90 7.57 -10.17
C PHE A 26 -7.50 8.00 -11.52
N PRO A 27 -7.60 7.10 -12.50
CA PRO A 27 -7.01 5.75 -12.50
C PRO A 27 -5.50 5.80 -12.77
N LEU A 28 -4.77 4.83 -12.24
CA LEU A 28 -3.33 4.73 -12.52
C LEU A 28 -3.12 4.24 -13.96
N THR A 29 -2.13 4.84 -14.61
CA THR A 29 -1.53 4.26 -15.82
C THR A 29 -0.74 3.00 -15.50
N GLU A 30 -0.48 2.17 -16.51
CA GLU A 30 0.34 0.95 -16.35
C GLU A 30 1.75 1.28 -15.80
N GLU A 31 2.35 2.39 -16.24
CA GLU A 31 3.66 2.86 -15.75
C GLU A 31 3.60 3.30 -14.28
N GLU A 32 2.55 4.03 -13.87
CA GLU A 32 2.37 4.44 -12.47
C GLU A 32 2.08 3.24 -11.57
N TYR A 33 1.35 2.25 -12.07
CA TYR A 33 1.10 0.98 -11.38
C TYR A 33 2.40 0.18 -11.19
N ASP A 34 3.21 0.01 -12.25
CA ASP A 34 4.49 -0.70 -12.18
C ASP A 34 5.44 -0.01 -11.19
N GLN A 35 5.49 1.32 -11.20
CA GLN A 35 6.29 2.08 -10.26
C GLN A 35 5.80 1.93 -8.82
N ALA A 36 4.47 1.95 -8.61
CA ALA A 36 3.87 1.74 -7.31
C ALA A 36 4.20 0.33 -6.75
N MET A 37 4.12 -0.70 -7.59
CA MET A 37 4.45 -2.08 -7.23
C MET A 37 5.94 -2.28 -6.92
N PHE A 38 6.83 -1.73 -7.75
CA PHE A 38 8.27 -1.80 -7.51
C PHE A 38 8.65 -1.17 -6.15
N VAL A 39 8.04 -0.04 -5.81
CA VAL A 39 8.29 0.62 -4.52
C VAL A 39 7.65 -0.17 -3.37
N ALA A 40 6.48 -0.76 -3.55
CA ALA A 40 5.86 -1.61 -2.54
C ALA A 40 6.73 -2.82 -2.18
N GLU A 41 7.24 -3.56 -3.18
CA GLU A 41 8.16 -4.68 -2.97
C GLU A 41 9.46 -4.23 -2.27
N ARG A 42 10.03 -3.10 -2.69
CA ARG A 42 11.24 -2.57 -2.04
C ARG A 42 11.00 -2.24 -0.56
N LEU A 43 9.85 -1.65 -0.23
CA LEU A 43 9.50 -1.29 1.14
C LEU A 43 9.32 -2.53 2.03
N GLU A 44 8.76 -3.61 1.50
CA GLU A 44 8.67 -4.89 2.21
C GLU A 44 10.05 -5.51 2.41
N PHE A 45 10.87 -5.55 1.35
CA PHE A 45 12.23 -6.09 1.41
C PHE A 45 13.12 -5.36 2.41
N GLU A 46 12.98 -4.03 2.52
CA GLU A 46 13.68 -3.21 3.51
C GLU A 46 13.10 -3.32 4.93
N GLY A 47 12.00 -4.07 5.12
CA GLY A 47 11.31 -4.21 6.40
C GLY A 47 10.63 -2.91 6.87
N ARG A 48 10.40 -1.96 5.95
CA ARG A 48 9.74 -0.67 6.24
C ARG A 48 8.22 -0.77 6.25
N VAL A 49 7.68 -1.83 5.67
CA VAL A 49 6.28 -2.26 5.80
C VAL A 49 6.26 -3.74 6.13
N ASN A 50 5.24 -4.19 6.86
CA ASN A 50 5.03 -5.61 7.10
C ASN A 50 4.32 -6.28 5.91
N HIS A 51 4.29 -7.61 5.89
CA HIS A 51 3.68 -8.37 4.80
C HIS A 51 2.18 -8.06 4.59
N SER A 52 1.44 -7.77 5.66
CA SER A 52 0.01 -7.41 5.58
C SER A 52 -0.20 -6.03 4.96
N GLU A 53 0.67 -5.07 5.27
CA GLU A 53 0.67 -3.74 4.66
C GLU A 53 1.07 -3.79 3.20
N TRP A 54 2.06 -4.60 2.85
CA TRP A 54 2.41 -4.87 1.46
C TRP A 54 1.21 -5.43 0.69
N LEU A 55 0.53 -6.45 1.21
CA LEU A 55 -0.70 -6.99 0.60
C LEU A 55 -1.77 -5.91 0.37
N GLU A 56 -1.98 -5.04 1.36
CA GLU A 56 -2.91 -3.92 1.27
C GLU A 56 -2.48 -2.90 0.19
N MET A 57 -1.19 -2.62 0.04
CA MET A 57 -0.65 -1.77 -1.04
C MET A 57 -0.93 -2.38 -2.41
N VAL A 58 -0.62 -3.67 -2.59
CA VAL A 58 -0.87 -4.39 -3.86
C VAL A 58 -2.36 -4.39 -4.20
N TRP A 59 -3.24 -4.64 -3.24
CA TRP A 59 -4.68 -4.60 -3.45
C TRP A 59 -5.17 -3.23 -3.90
N ARG A 60 -4.66 -2.16 -3.30
CA ARG A 60 -5.05 -0.79 -3.67
C ARG A 60 -4.52 -0.41 -5.05
N ALA A 61 -3.27 -0.76 -5.38
CA ALA A 61 -2.71 -0.56 -6.72
C ALA A 61 -3.53 -1.32 -7.78
N ASN A 62 -3.89 -2.58 -7.51
CA ASN A 62 -4.73 -3.38 -8.40
C ASN A 62 -6.12 -2.76 -8.60
N ALA A 63 -6.75 -2.31 -7.51
CA ALA A 63 -8.05 -1.64 -7.58
C ALA A 63 -7.98 -0.31 -8.34
N ALA A 64 -6.84 0.40 -8.25
CA ALA A 64 -6.58 1.62 -8.98
C ALA A 64 -6.42 1.41 -10.49
N LEU A 65 -5.80 0.29 -10.88
CA LEU A 65 -5.63 -0.13 -12.26
C LEU A 65 -6.93 -0.63 -12.89
N VAL A 66 -7.70 -1.47 -12.18
CA VAL A 66 -8.93 -2.10 -12.70
C VAL A 66 -10.07 -1.11 -12.91
N ARG A 67 -10.07 0.05 -12.25
CA ARG A 67 -11.05 1.11 -12.51
C ARG A 67 -10.90 1.80 -13.88
N CYS A 68 -9.95 1.37 -14.71
CA CYS A 68 -9.86 1.71 -16.14
C CYS A 68 -10.79 0.90 -17.07
N THR A 69 -11.55 -0.08 -16.57
CA THR A 69 -12.54 -0.86 -17.36
C THR A 69 -13.98 -0.51 -17.02
#